data_AF-A0A9D9LFE1-F1
#
_entry.id   AF-A0A9D9LFE1-F1
#
_cell.length_a   1.000
_cell.length_b   1.000
_cell.length_c   1.000
_cell.angle_alpha   90.00
_cell.angle_beta   90.00
_cell.angle_gamma   90.00
#
_symmetry.space_group_name_H-M   'P 1'
#
loop_
_entity.id
_entity.type
_entity.pdbx_description
1 polymer ?
#
loop_
_entity_poly.entity_id
_entity_poly.type
_entity_poly.pdbx_seq_one_letter_code
_entity_poly.pdbx_strand_id
1 'polypeptide(L)'
;MCGVSARRKAEELVVAGKVAVNGRRITDLATRIVPGRDRVTVQGRPVSPRERKVYIVLNKPKDTITTLHDEKGRGTVMALIDTRERIFPVGRLDRNTTGVLLLTNDGELANRLMHPRYGVRKSYRVTCDAPVRHEHLRQLAEGVEIDGVRTLPAQVLVLPGTKGYEIGITIHEGRNRQVRRMVEVLGYTVEKLDRVAYGPARSVPRAGATAFAAALLLLGCHGETTRDPFAPAPDGRYDSHPPFQPVSDQLARIGESVKMLSSIAYYRNYFIPQSERLTAGAVTPAILNRFSGEATYTNKALAASVTVLSCRARKVLLLSSAHVLNFPDTSLAFYAESDGRPGPFIRAVSVKEKQVNYVAVLPEGGELELLALDATTDVALLGRTFTSDPCLSLRPLAVVRGPAAELEWGTHVFVFGYPSGL
;
A
#
# COMPACT_ATOMS: atom_id res chain seq x y z
N MET A 1 -24.62 -11.37 -0.62
CA MET A 1 -25.51 -10.86 -1.70
C MET A 1 -25.70 -11.94 -2.75
N CYS A 2 -26.89 -12.09 -3.32
CA CYS A 2 -27.22 -13.14 -4.31
C CYS A 2 -26.99 -12.70 -5.77
N GLY A 3 -26.53 -11.47 -6.01
CA GLY A 3 -26.18 -10.96 -7.35
C GLY A 3 -27.35 -10.61 -8.29
N VAL A 4 -28.60 -10.82 -7.88
CA VAL A 4 -29.82 -10.66 -8.70
C VAL A 4 -29.99 -9.26 -9.28
N SER A 5 -29.87 -8.21 -8.48
CA SER A 5 -30.04 -6.81 -8.93
C SER A 5 -29.32 -5.84 -7.99
N ALA A 6 -29.28 -4.55 -8.32
CA ALA A 6 -28.77 -3.53 -7.40
C ALA A 6 -29.73 -3.39 -6.20
N ARG A 7 -29.24 -2.92 -5.04
CA ARG A 7 -30.05 -2.85 -3.81
C ARG A 7 -31.42 -2.19 -4.02
N ARG A 8 -31.48 -1.00 -4.61
CA ARG A 8 -32.74 -0.29 -4.87
C ARG A 8 -33.71 -1.09 -5.77
N LYS A 9 -33.19 -1.71 -6.82
CA LYS A 9 -33.98 -2.57 -7.70
C LYS A 9 -34.41 -3.87 -7.02
N ALA A 10 -33.67 -4.35 -6.02
CA ALA A 10 -34.10 -5.45 -5.17
C ALA A 10 -35.22 -5.01 -4.21
N GLU A 11 -35.13 -3.81 -3.64
CA GLU A 11 -36.18 -3.21 -2.81
C GLU A 11 -37.49 -3.05 -3.61
N GLU A 12 -37.42 -2.58 -4.86
CA GLU A 12 -38.56 -2.53 -5.78
C GLU A 12 -39.20 -3.91 -6.01
N LEU A 13 -38.39 -4.96 -6.16
CA LEU A 13 -38.89 -6.33 -6.34
C LEU A 13 -39.58 -6.87 -5.09
N VAL A 14 -39.09 -6.50 -3.89
CA VAL A 14 -39.73 -6.85 -2.63
C VAL A 14 -41.08 -6.14 -2.51
N VAL A 15 -41.11 -4.81 -2.69
CA VAL A 15 -42.35 -4.02 -2.63
C VAL A 15 -43.39 -4.51 -3.66
N ALA A 16 -42.95 -4.89 -4.85
CA ALA A 16 -43.80 -5.46 -5.90
C ALA A 16 -44.27 -6.92 -5.62
N GLY A 17 -43.96 -7.48 -4.45
CA GLY A 17 -44.33 -8.84 -4.05
C GLY A 17 -43.72 -9.93 -4.93
N LYS A 18 -42.59 -9.63 -5.58
CA LYS A 18 -41.87 -10.56 -6.48
C LYS A 18 -40.83 -11.40 -5.73
N VAL A 19 -40.62 -11.18 -4.44
CA VAL A 19 -39.69 -11.95 -3.60
C VAL A 19 -40.50 -12.80 -2.61
N ALA A 20 -40.09 -14.05 -2.40
CA ALA A 20 -40.64 -14.91 -1.37
C ALA A 20 -39.54 -15.56 -0.52
N VAL A 21 -39.83 -15.72 0.77
CA VAL A 21 -38.97 -16.39 1.75
C VAL A 21 -39.74 -17.59 2.28
N ASN A 22 -39.17 -18.79 2.17
CA ASN A 22 -39.80 -20.05 2.57
C ASN A 22 -41.21 -20.22 1.97
N GLY A 23 -41.39 -19.78 0.73
CA GLY A 23 -42.67 -19.86 0.00
C GLY A 23 -43.66 -18.73 0.30
N ARG A 24 -43.41 -17.86 1.28
CA ARG A 24 -44.27 -16.71 1.59
C ARG A 24 -43.76 -15.45 0.90
N ARG A 25 -44.64 -14.77 0.14
CA ARG A 25 -44.31 -13.48 -0.47
C ARG A 25 -44.05 -12.45 0.61
N ILE A 26 -43.00 -11.66 0.41
CA ILE A 26 -42.61 -10.59 1.33
C ILE A 26 -42.70 -9.25 0.59
N THR A 27 -43.24 -8.26 1.29
CA THR A 27 -43.30 -6.85 0.86
C THR A 27 -42.62 -5.91 1.84
N ASP A 28 -42.33 -6.39 3.06
CA ASP A 28 -41.61 -5.64 4.09
C ASP A 28 -40.09 -5.70 3.84
N LEU A 29 -39.49 -4.53 3.63
CA LEU A 29 -38.04 -4.36 3.45
C LEU A 29 -37.24 -4.66 4.73
N ALA A 30 -37.87 -4.66 5.90
CA ALA A 30 -37.24 -5.00 7.18
C ALA A 30 -37.12 -6.52 7.41
N THR A 31 -37.69 -7.35 6.52
CA THR A 31 -37.64 -8.81 6.63
C THR A 31 -36.19 -9.30 6.70
N ARG A 32 -35.84 -9.97 7.80
CA ARG A 32 -34.53 -10.60 7.98
C ARG A 32 -34.57 -12.05 7.52
N ILE A 33 -33.49 -12.49 6.88
CA ILE A 33 -33.29 -13.87 6.44
C ILE A 33 -32.04 -14.45 7.11
N VAL A 34 -32.05 -15.76 7.36
CA VAL A 34 -30.93 -16.52 7.90
C VAL A 34 -30.28 -17.31 6.74
N PRO A 35 -29.06 -16.93 6.32
CA PRO A 35 -28.33 -17.66 5.28
C PRO A 35 -28.17 -19.14 5.64
N GLY A 36 -28.32 -20.04 4.66
CA GLY A 36 -28.21 -21.49 4.84
C GLY A 36 -29.47 -22.17 5.43
N ARG A 37 -30.38 -21.41 6.05
CA ARG A 37 -31.66 -21.92 6.57
C ARG A 37 -32.85 -21.50 5.71
N ASP A 38 -32.93 -20.22 5.37
CA ASP A 38 -34.08 -19.68 4.66
C ASP A 38 -33.92 -19.81 3.14
N ARG A 39 -34.95 -20.34 2.48
CA ARG A 39 -35.02 -20.45 1.01
C ARG A 39 -35.65 -19.19 0.44
N VAL A 40 -34.84 -18.39 -0.25
CA VAL A 40 -35.30 -17.18 -0.94
C VAL A 40 -35.56 -17.47 -2.41
N THR A 41 -36.70 -17.01 -2.94
CA THR A 41 -37.00 -17.03 -4.37
C THR A 41 -37.32 -15.62 -4.86
N VAL A 42 -36.90 -15.32 -6.09
CA VAL A 42 -37.25 -14.10 -6.81
C VAL A 42 -37.98 -14.51 -8.08
N GLN A 43 -39.23 -14.04 -8.23
CA GLN A 43 -40.13 -14.44 -9.31
C GLN A 43 -40.26 -15.96 -9.46
N GLY A 44 -40.29 -16.68 -8.33
CA GLY A 44 -40.39 -18.14 -8.28
C GLY A 44 -39.08 -18.89 -8.49
N ARG A 45 -37.98 -18.23 -8.87
CA ARG A 45 -36.66 -18.88 -9.01
C ARG A 45 -35.86 -18.79 -7.72
N PRO A 46 -35.32 -19.90 -7.19
CA PRO A 46 -34.48 -19.88 -6.00
C PRO A 46 -33.20 -19.07 -6.23
N VAL A 47 -32.79 -18.30 -5.22
CA VAL A 47 -31.56 -17.52 -5.24
C VAL A 47 -30.71 -17.87 -4.03
N SER A 48 -29.42 -18.09 -4.27
CA SER A 48 -28.44 -18.37 -3.22
C SER A 48 -27.43 -17.22 -3.10
N PRO A 49 -26.87 -16.98 -1.89
CA PRO A 49 -25.70 -16.14 -1.75
C PRO A 49 -24.59 -16.65 -2.67
N ARG A 50 -23.93 -15.76 -3.40
CA ARG A 50 -22.79 -16.16 -4.22
C ARG A 50 -21.61 -16.53 -3.33
N GLU A 51 -21.07 -17.72 -3.53
CA GLU A 51 -19.97 -18.25 -2.70
C GLU A 51 -18.62 -17.64 -3.07
N ARG A 52 -18.40 -17.29 -4.35
CA ARG A 52 -17.11 -16.75 -4.79
C ARG A 52 -17.06 -15.24 -4.65
N LYS A 53 -16.27 -14.75 -3.70
CA LYS A 53 -15.88 -13.34 -3.60
C LYS A 53 -14.87 -12.99 -4.69
N VAL A 54 -15.02 -11.83 -5.30
CA VAL A 54 -14.14 -11.34 -6.37
C VAL A 54 -13.60 -9.98 -5.96
N TYR A 55 -12.28 -9.79 -6.10
CA TYR A 55 -11.59 -8.55 -5.79
C TYR A 55 -10.65 -8.22 -6.95
N ILE A 56 -10.81 -7.04 -7.54
CA ILE A 56 -10.08 -6.63 -8.73
C ILE A 56 -9.50 -5.25 -8.50
N VAL A 57 -8.21 -5.11 -8.76
CA VAL A 57 -7.52 -3.81 -8.82
C VAL A 57 -7.40 -3.43 -10.27
N LEU A 58 -8.17 -2.43 -10.70
CA LEU A 58 -8.10 -1.88 -12.05
C LEU A 58 -7.27 -0.60 -12.02
N ASN A 59 -6.23 -0.53 -12.85
CA ASN A 59 -5.68 0.76 -13.23
C ASN A 59 -6.60 1.39 -14.28
N LYS A 60 -7.52 2.25 -13.84
CA LYS A 60 -8.55 2.87 -14.69
C LYS A 60 -7.88 3.75 -15.76
N PRO A 61 -8.20 3.58 -17.05
CA PRO A 61 -7.69 4.44 -18.11
C PRO A 61 -8.39 5.79 -18.12
N LYS A 62 -7.76 6.75 -18.80
CA LYS A 62 -8.40 8.02 -19.10
C LYS A 62 -9.61 7.74 -20.00
N ASP A 63 -10.55 8.67 -20.00
CA ASP A 63 -11.73 8.64 -20.88
C ASP A 63 -12.71 7.48 -20.66
N THR A 64 -12.70 6.88 -19.47
CA THR A 64 -13.68 5.88 -19.05
C THR A 64 -14.45 6.33 -17.83
N ILE A 65 -15.73 5.98 -17.72
CA ILE A 65 -16.58 6.37 -16.60
C ILE A 65 -16.78 5.24 -15.59
N THR A 66 -16.83 5.59 -14.30
CA THR A 66 -17.11 4.64 -13.21
C THR A 66 -18.61 4.55 -12.96
N THR A 67 -19.30 3.75 -13.77
CA THR A 67 -20.74 3.43 -13.63
C THR A 67 -21.00 1.96 -13.97
N LEU A 68 -22.09 1.40 -13.43
CA LEU A 68 -22.58 0.06 -13.79
C LEU A 68 -23.35 0.06 -15.12
N HIS A 69 -23.99 1.18 -15.47
CA HIS A 69 -24.75 1.34 -16.70
C HIS A 69 -24.60 2.77 -17.20
N ASP A 70 -24.41 2.95 -18.50
CA ASP A 70 -24.32 4.26 -19.14
C ASP A 70 -25.41 4.43 -20.20
N GLU A 71 -26.17 5.51 -20.08
CA GLU A 71 -27.28 5.84 -20.98
C GLU A 71 -26.81 6.60 -22.24
N LYS A 72 -25.55 7.03 -22.28
CA LYS A 72 -24.99 7.90 -23.33
C LYS A 72 -23.93 7.21 -24.19
N GLY A 73 -23.82 5.88 -24.12
CA GLY A 73 -22.90 5.07 -24.94
C GLY A 73 -21.41 5.29 -24.66
N ARG A 74 -21.03 5.81 -23.49
CA ARG A 74 -19.64 6.08 -23.11
C ARG A 74 -18.95 4.80 -22.60
N GLY A 75 -17.64 4.70 -22.83
CA GLY A 75 -16.83 3.59 -22.32
C GLY A 75 -16.86 3.49 -20.80
N THR A 76 -17.30 2.35 -20.26
CA THR A 76 -17.39 2.11 -18.82
C THR A 76 -16.23 1.25 -18.32
N VAL A 77 -15.88 1.39 -17.05
CA VAL A 77 -14.88 0.51 -16.41
C VAL A 77 -15.31 -0.96 -16.40
N MET A 78 -16.62 -1.23 -16.48
CA MET A 78 -17.16 -2.59 -16.53
C MET A 78 -16.83 -3.29 -17.84
N ALA A 79 -16.73 -2.55 -18.95
CA ALA A 79 -16.36 -3.10 -20.25
C ALA A 79 -14.88 -3.51 -20.34
N LEU A 80 -14.05 -3.09 -19.36
CA LEU A 80 -12.62 -3.41 -19.31
C LEU A 80 -12.31 -4.70 -18.55
N ILE A 81 -13.31 -5.30 -17.89
CA ILE A 81 -13.13 -6.44 -17.00
C ILE A 81 -13.91 -7.63 -17.53
N ASP A 82 -13.22 -8.69 -17.91
CA ASP A 82 -13.84 -9.97 -18.21
C ASP A 82 -14.05 -10.77 -16.92
N THR A 83 -15.30 -10.89 -16.48
CA THR A 83 -15.65 -11.73 -15.33
C THR A 83 -17.07 -12.27 -15.46
N ARG A 84 -17.26 -13.51 -15.02
CA ARG A 84 -18.58 -14.15 -14.91
C ARG A 84 -19.37 -13.61 -13.72
N GLU A 85 -18.69 -13.02 -12.75
CA GLU A 85 -19.31 -12.52 -11.53
C GLU A 85 -19.69 -11.05 -11.65
N ARG A 86 -20.92 -10.73 -11.22
CA ARG A 86 -21.39 -9.35 -11.10
C ARG A 86 -20.64 -8.62 -9.99
N ILE A 87 -19.68 -7.80 -10.40
CA ILE A 87 -18.91 -6.88 -9.55
C ILE A 87 -19.45 -5.45 -9.65
N PHE A 88 -19.00 -4.58 -8.76
CA PHE A 88 -19.25 -3.16 -8.78
C PHE A 88 -18.01 -2.39 -8.30
N PRO A 89 -17.82 -1.14 -8.77
CA PRO A 89 -16.68 -0.33 -8.35
C PRO A 89 -16.82 0.13 -6.90
N VAL A 90 -15.69 0.14 -6.18
CA VAL A 90 -15.55 0.70 -4.83
C VAL A 90 -15.15 2.16 -4.96
N GLY A 91 -16.15 3.03 -4.81
CA GLY A 91 -16.03 4.46 -5.04
C GLY A 91 -16.01 4.78 -6.53
N ARG A 92 -15.67 6.04 -6.83
CA ARG A 92 -15.63 6.55 -8.21
C ARG A 92 -14.31 7.25 -8.48
N LEU A 93 -13.90 7.21 -9.75
CA LEU A 93 -12.91 8.12 -10.32
C LEU A 93 -13.60 8.89 -11.45
N ASP A 94 -13.25 10.15 -11.61
CA ASP A 94 -13.80 10.96 -12.70
C ASP A 94 -13.35 10.39 -14.06
N ARG A 95 -14.06 10.77 -15.11
CA ARG A 95 -13.80 10.33 -16.49
C ARG A 95 -12.31 10.46 -16.87
N ASN A 96 -11.73 11.62 -16.56
CA ASN A 96 -10.35 11.96 -16.91
C ASN A 96 -9.32 11.60 -15.83
N THR A 97 -9.77 11.06 -14.69
CA THR A 97 -8.87 10.59 -13.62
C THR A 97 -8.48 9.15 -13.89
N THR A 98 -7.18 8.89 -13.79
CA THR A 98 -6.53 7.60 -14.00
C THR A 98 -6.11 6.97 -12.68
N GLY A 99 -5.70 5.70 -12.70
CA GLY A 99 -5.12 5.03 -11.54
C GLY A 99 -6.06 4.04 -10.84
N VAL A 100 -5.74 3.70 -9.60
CA VAL A 100 -6.34 2.60 -8.83
C VAL A 100 -7.84 2.76 -8.69
N LEU A 101 -8.60 1.79 -9.17
CA LEU A 101 -10.02 1.60 -8.88
C LEU A 101 -10.22 0.14 -8.46
N LEU A 102 -10.82 -0.05 -7.29
CA LEU A 102 -11.17 -1.38 -6.82
C LEU A 102 -12.55 -1.75 -7.37
N LEU A 103 -12.73 -3.01 -7.76
CA LEU A 103 -14.03 -3.59 -8.09
C LEU A 103 -14.21 -4.89 -7.29
N THR A 104 -15.40 -5.09 -6.77
CA THR A 104 -15.72 -6.29 -5.99
C THR A 104 -17.20 -6.63 -6.05
N ASN A 105 -17.56 -7.88 -5.73
CA ASN A 105 -18.93 -8.26 -5.41
C ASN A 105 -19.20 -8.25 -3.89
N ASP A 106 -18.20 -7.89 -3.08
CA ASP A 106 -18.30 -7.83 -1.62
C ASP A 106 -18.76 -6.46 -1.11
N GLY A 107 -20.06 -6.37 -0.77
CA GLY A 107 -20.65 -5.13 -0.30
C GLY A 107 -20.13 -4.66 1.05
N GLU A 108 -19.70 -5.57 1.91
CA GLU A 108 -19.19 -5.22 3.23
C GLU A 108 -17.83 -4.53 3.12
N LEU A 109 -16.89 -5.14 2.39
CA LEU A 109 -15.59 -4.54 2.11
C LEU A 109 -15.76 -3.19 1.40
N ALA A 110 -16.63 -3.12 0.39
CA ALA A 110 -16.84 -1.87 -0.34
C ALA A 110 -17.37 -0.76 0.58
N ASN A 111 -18.30 -1.08 1.49
CA ASN A 111 -18.78 -0.12 2.48
C ASN A 111 -17.67 0.30 3.44
N ARG A 112 -16.84 -0.64 3.93
CA ARG A 112 -15.69 -0.33 4.79
C ARG A 112 -14.69 0.62 4.11
N LEU A 113 -14.45 0.43 2.81
CA LEU A 113 -13.52 1.26 2.04
C LEU A 113 -14.08 2.64 1.67
N MET A 114 -15.40 2.76 1.48
CA MET A 114 -16.03 4.01 1.01
C MET A 114 -16.54 4.89 2.15
N HIS A 115 -17.01 4.31 3.25
CA HIS A 115 -17.72 5.06 4.27
C HIS A 115 -16.75 5.99 5.04
N PRO A 116 -17.02 7.31 5.14
CA PRO A 116 -16.10 8.29 5.71
C PRO A 116 -15.61 7.95 7.13
N ARG A 117 -16.48 7.34 7.95
CA ARG A 117 -16.14 6.89 9.32
C ARG A 117 -14.88 6.03 9.45
N TYR A 118 -14.53 5.29 8.39
CA TYR A 118 -13.35 4.41 8.41
C TYR A 118 -12.07 5.12 7.94
N GLY A 119 -12.16 6.39 7.51
CA GLY A 119 -10.98 7.21 7.20
C GLY A 119 -10.00 6.60 6.19
N VAL A 120 -10.48 5.76 5.25
CA VAL A 120 -9.59 5.05 4.34
C VAL A 120 -8.91 6.04 3.40
N ARG A 121 -7.57 6.08 3.49
CA ARG A 121 -6.71 7.00 2.76
C ARG A 121 -6.70 6.70 1.26
N LYS A 122 -6.67 7.77 0.47
CA LYS A 122 -6.61 7.78 -0.99
C LYS A 122 -5.50 8.73 -1.38
N SER A 123 -4.49 8.22 -2.07
CA SER A 123 -3.31 8.98 -2.47
C SER A 123 -3.33 9.27 -3.96
N TYR A 124 -3.05 10.50 -4.31
CA TYR A 124 -3.10 11.02 -5.66
C TYR A 124 -1.78 11.66 -6.04
N ARG A 125 -1.35 11.45 -7.28
CA ARG A 125 -0.37 12.28 -7.97
C ARG A 125 -1.13 13.31 -8.79
N VAL A 126 -0.80 14.58 -8.59
CA VAL A 126 -1.42 15.71 -9.28
C VAL A 126 -0.33 16.42 -10.06
N THR A 127 -0.53 16.57 -11.37
CA THR A 127 0.33 17.40 -12.23
C THR A 127 -0.40 18.72 -12.46
N CYS A 128 0.28 19.82 -12.16
CA CYS A 128 -0.22 21.19 -12.28
C CYS A 128 0.45 21.90 -13.46
N ASP A 129 -0.22 22.92 -13.97
CA ASP A 129 0.26 23.84 -15.02
C ASP A 129 1.45 24.71 -14.57
N ALA A 130 1.59 24.95 -13.27
CA ALA A 130 2.67 25.73 -12.68
C ALA A 130 3.25 25.07 -11.41
N PRO A 131 4.50 25.41 -11.01
CA PRO A 131 5.08 24.96 -9.75
C PRO A 131 4.23 25.39 -8.56
N VAL A 132 3.86 24.44 -7.71
CA VAL A 132 3.06 24.74 -6.52
C VAL A 132 3.93 25.40 -5.46
N ARG A 133 3.56 26.63 -5.08
CA ARG A 133 4.26 27.42 -4.06
C ARG A 133 4.20 26.77 -2.69
N HIS A 134 5.25 26.96 -1.89
CA HIS A 134 5.37 26.37 -0.56
C HIS A 134 4.24 26.80 0.40
N GLU A 135 3.77 28.04 0.29
CA GLU A 135 2.59 28.54 1.01
C GLU A 135 1.31 27.75 0.69
N HIS A 136 1.08 27.46 -0.59
CA HIS A 136 -0.10 26.73 -1.06
C HIS A 136 -0.03 25.25 -0.65
N LEU A 137 1.18 24.65 -0.57
CA LEU A 137 1.34 23.30 -0.02
C LEU A 137 0.89 23.21 1.45
N ARG A 138 1.21 24.22 2.27
CA ARG A 138 0.75 24.29 3.67
C ARG A 138 -0.77 24.45 3.76
N GLN A 139 -1.34 25.34 2.96
CA GLN A 139 -2.80 25.52 2.91
C GLN A 139 -3.53 24.23 2.50
N LEU A 140 -3.02 23.50 1.50
CA LEU A 140 -3.56 22.19 1.11
C LEU A 140 -3.47 21.18 2.27
N ALA A 141 -2.38 21.20 3.04
CA ALA A 141 -2.16 20.26 4.14
C ALA A 141 -3.08 20.55 5.34
N GLU A 142 -3.28 21.82 5.68
CA GLU A 142 -4.21 22.27 6.74
C GLU A 142 -5.68 22.16 6.33
N GLY A 143 -5.93 22.04 5.02
CA GLY A 143 -7.25 21.99 4.43
C GLY A 143 -7.70 23.36 3.91
N VAL A 144 -8.32 23.35 2.73
CA VAL A 144 -8.80 24.53 1.99
C VAL A 144 -10.32 24.52 1.90
N GLU A 145 -10.91 25.68 1.67
CA GLU A 145 -12.36 25.78 1.48
C GLU A 145 -12.79 25.34 0.08
N ILE A 146 -13.70 24.38 0.00
CA ILE A 146 -14.36 23.97 -1.25
C ILE A 146 -15.87 23.93 -1.02
N ASP A 147 -16.66 24.59 -1.88
CA ASP A 147 -18.12 24.77 -1.70
C ASP A 147 -18.53 25.32 -0.32
N GLY A 148 -17.81 26.30 0.22
CA GLY A 148 -18.16 26.88 1.52
C GLY A 148 -17.87 25.98 2.72
N VAL A 149 -17.15 24.86 2.52
CA VAL A 149 -16.78 23.95 3.59
C VAL A 149 -15.29 23.62 3.50
N ARG A 150 -14.59 23.79 4.62
CA ARG A 150 -13.17 23.43 4.72
C ARG A 150 -12.97 21.92 4.60
N THR A 151 -12.01 21.50 3.78
CA THR A 151 -11.59 20.10 3.71
C THR A 151 -10.88 19.70 5.00
N LEU A 152 -10.91 18.41 5.30
CA LEU A 152 -10.07 17.86 6.36
C LEU A 152 -8.59 17.99 5.99
N PRO A 153 -7.70 18.01 6.99
CA PRO A 153 -6.26 18.01 6.75
C PRO A 153 -5.83 16.86 5.84
N ALA A 154 -4.91 17.17 4.93
CA ALA A 154 -4.37 16.25 3.94
C ALA A 154 -2.85 16.12 4.11
N GLN A 155 -2.30 14.97 3.71
CA GLN A 155 -0.85 14.86 3.56
C GLN A 155 -0.47 15.36 2.18
N VAL A 156 0.42 16.34 2.12
CA VAL A 156 0.84 16.99 0.88
C VAL A 156 2.36 16.97 0.80
N LEU A 157 2.89 16.57 -0.36
CA LEU A 157 4.32 16.56 -0.62
C LEU A 157 4.60 16.92 -2.07
N VAL A 158 5.76 17.51 -2.34
CA VAL A 158 6.25 17.71 -3.70
C VAL A 158 6.92 16.41 -4.17
N LEU A 159 6.61 15.97 -5.38
CA LEU A 159 7.26 14.78 -5.92
C LEU A 159 8.71 15.09 -6.34
N PRO A 160 9.69 14.25 -5.96
CA PRO A 160 11.10 14.48 -6.28
C PRO A 160 11.33 14.65 -7.79
N GLY A 161 12.23 15.56 -8.17
CA GLY A 161 12.61 15.76 -9.57
C GLY A 161 11.59 16.54 -10.42
N THR A 162 10.48 16.99 -9.85
CA THR A 162 9.41 17.67 -10.61
C THR A 162 9.41 19.18 -10.47
N LYS A 163 10.37 19.77 -9.74
CA LYS A 163 10.46 21.23 -9.49
C LYS A 163 9.17 21.87 -8.96
N GLY A 164 8.28 21.10 -8.33
CA GLY A 164 6.99 21.59 -7.82
C GLY A 164 5.81 21.44 -8.77
N TYR A 165 6.00 20.98 -10.01
CA TYR A 165 4.91 20.76 -10.97
C TYR A 165 4.06 19.53 -10.64
N GLU A 166 4.63 18.54 -9.92
CA GLU A 166 3.85 17.41 -9.42
C GLU A 166 3.84 17.35 -7.90
N ILE A 167 2.64 17.16 -7.35
CA ILE A 167 2.42 17.02 -5.92
C ILE A 167 1.69 15.72 -5.60
N GLY A 168 2.06 15.11 -4.46
CA GLY A 168 1.33 14.02 -3.84
C GLY A 168 0.32 14.57 -2.86
N ILE A 169 -0.95 14.17 -2.98
CA ILE A 169 -2.01 14.52 -2.03
C ILE A 169 -2.65 13.23 -1.50
N THR A 170 -2.68 13.05 -0.18
CA THR A 170 -3.40 11.95 0.47
C THR A 170 -4.52 12.49 1.34
N ILE A 171 -5.75 12.08 1.02
CA ILE A 171 -6.98 12.43 1.74
C ILE A 171 -7.66 11.19 2.30
N HIS A 172 -8.41 11.33 3.39
CA HIS A 172 -9.21 10.25 3.97
C HIS A 172 -10.72 10.46 3.80
N GLU A 173 -11.16 11.64 3.35
CA GLU A 173 -12.52 11.87 2.87
C GLU A 173 -12.63 11.62 1.35
N GLY A 174 -13.78 11.99 0.75
CA GLY A 174 -14.09 11.64 -0.64
C GLY A 174 -15.21 12.48 -1.25
N ARG A 175 -15.09 13.81 -1.19
CA ARG A 175 -16.06 14.74 -1.80
C ARG A 175 -15.93 14.74 -3.32
N ASN A 176 -16.97 15.24 -4.01
CA ASN A 176 -16.96 15.31 -5.47
C ASN A 176 -15.77 16.16 -5.96
N ARG A 177 -14.92 15.55 -6.82
CA ARG A 177 -13.76 16.19 -7.44
C ARG A 177 -12.79 16.83 -6.43
N GLN A 178 -12.77 16.36 -5.19
CA GLN A 178 -12.12 17.04 -4.07
C GLN A 178 -10.69 17.48 -4.35
N VAL A 179 -9.79 16.54 -4.68
CA VAL A 179 -8.35 16.83 -4.88
C VAL A 179 -8.14 17.87 -5.97
N ARG A 180 -8.88 17.76 -7.07
CA ARG A 180 -8.81 18.71 -8.17
C ARG A 180 -9.22 20.10 -7.70
N ARG A 181 -10.31 20.20 -6.95
CA ARG A 181 -10.86 21.47 -6.48
C ARG A 181 -10.02 22.12 -5.40
N MET A 182 -9.39 21.32 -4.53
CA MET A 182 -8.42 21.80 -3.56
C MET A 182 -7.25 22.51 -4.23
N VAL A 183 -6.82 22.02 -5.40
CA VAL A 183 -5.72 22.62 -6.17
C VAL A 183 -6.21 23.81 -6.99
N GLU A 184 -7.38 23.71 -7.61
CA GLU A 184 -7.99 24.77 -8.43
C GLU A 184 -8.33 26.03 -7.62
N VAL A 185 -8.78 25.90 -6.35
CA VAL A 185 -9.08 27.07 -5.50
C VAL A 185 -7.85 27.92 -5.17
N LEU A 186 -6.65 27.34 -5.30
CA LEU A 186 -5.36 28.02 -5.09
C LEU A 186 -4.76 28.59 -6.38
N GLY A 187 -5.52 28.57 -7.49
CA GLY A 187 -5.15 29.19 -8.75
C GLY A 187 -4.36 28.31 -9.71
N TYR A 188 -4.35 26.98 -9.53
CA TYR A 188 -3.64 26.04 -10.40
C TYR A 188 -4.60 25.22 -11.27
N THR A 189 -4.19 24.91 -12.49
CA THR A 189 -4.93 23.99 -13.37
C THR A 189 -4.38 22.57 -13.21
N VAL A 190 -5.24 21.61 -12.89
CA VAL A 190 -4.84 20.19 -12.81
C VAL A 190 -4.88 19.53 -14.19
N GLU A 191 -3.70 19.39 -14.80
CA GLU A 191 -3.49 18.76 -16.10
C GLU A 191 -3.69 17.24 -16.03
N LYS A 192 -3.13 16.61 -15.00
CA LYS A 192 -3.20 15.16 -14.79
C LYS A 192 -3.51 14.84 -13.34
N LEU A 193 -4.38 13.85 -13.15
CA LEU A 193 -4.75 13.35 -11.83
C LEU A 193 -4.75 11.83 -11.86
N ASP A 194 -3.82 11.25 -11.13
CA ASP A 194 -3.63 9.80 -11.01
C ASP A 194 -3.86 9.37 -9.56
N ARG A 195 -4.84 8.51 -9.29
CA ARG A 195 -4.95 7.87 -7.97
C ARG A 195 -3.94 6.73 -7.89
N VAL A 196 -2.85 6.96 -7.18
CA VAL A 196 -1.74 5.99 -7.04
C VAL A 196 -2.01 4.94 -5.97
N ALA A 197 -2.86 5.25 -4.98
CA ALA A 197 -3.26 4.29 -3.95
C ALA A 197 -4.69 4.52 -3.42
N TYR A 198 -5.33 3.42 -3.01
CA TYR A 198 -6.58 3.40 -2.24
C TYR A 198 -6.43 2.37 -1.12
N GLY A 199 -6.25 2.84 0.11
CA GLY A 199 -5.93 1.98 1.24
C GLY A 199 -4.67 1.16 0.92
N PRO A 200 -4.70 -0.18 1.06
CA PRO A 200 -3.56 -1.03 0.71
C PRO A 200 -3.35 -1.21 -0.80
N ALA A 201 -4.36 -0.92 -1.64
CA ALA A 201 -4.28 -1.14 -3.08
C ALA A 201 -3.47 -0.05 -3.78
N ARG A 202 -2.53 -0.44 -4.64
CA ARG A 202 -1.61 0.47 -5.36
C ARG A 202 -1.73 0.32 -6.88
N SER A 203 -1.37 1.37 -7.61
CA SER A 203 -1.41 1.36 -9.07
C SER A 203 -0.34 0.44 -9.62
N VAL A 204 -0.75 -0.52 -10.45
CA VAL A 204 0.18 -1.36 -11.22
C VAL A 204 0.59 -0.57 -12.48
N PRO A 205 1.90 -0.46 -12.81
CA PRO A 205 2.35 0.22 -14.02
C PRO A 205 1.73 -0.44 -15.27
N ARG A 206 1.30 0.36 -16.25
CA ARG A 206 0.90 -0.16 -17.57
C ARG A 206 2.19 -0.53 -18.33
N ALA A 207 2.34 -1.80 -18.68
CA ALA A 207 3.61 -2.39 -19.05
C ALA A 207 4.24 -1.79 -20.31
N GLY A 208 5.51 -1.41 -20.15
CA GLY A 208 6.52 -1.18 -21.18
C GLY A 208 7.86 -1.09 -20.45
N ALA A 209 8.57 -2.22 -20.39
CA ALA A 209 9.89 -2.43 -19.78
C ALA A 209 10.01 -2.23 -18.24
N THR A 210 10.34 -3.35 -17.59
CA THR A 210 11.27 -3.54 -16.47
C THR A 210 11.75 -2.31 -15.67
N ALA A 211 11.70 -2.46 -14.35
CA ALA A 211 12.39 -1.66 -13.32
C ALA A 211 11.79 -0.29 -12.97
N PHE A 212 10.85 -0.21 -12.03
CA PHE A 212 10.70 0.95 -11.11
C PHE A 212 9.75 0.68 -9.93
N ALA A 213 9.71 -0.56 -9.42
CA ALA A 213 8.81 -0.96 -8.31
C ALA A 213 9.37 -0.67 -6.90
N ALA A 214 10.54 -0.05 -6.74
CA ALA A 214 11.31 -0.15 -5.49
C ALA A 214 11.59 1.16 -4.72
N ALA A 215 11.06 2.34 -5.08
CA ALA A 215 11.64 3.60 -4.58
C ALA A 215 10.76 4.56 -3.75
N LEU A 216 9.52 4.24 -3.36
CA LEU A 216 8.65 5.22 -2.66
C LEU A 216 7.88 4.66 -1.45
N LEU A 217 8.56 3.82 -0.65
CA LEU A 217 8.08 3.38 0.67
C LEU A 217 8.71 4.11 1.86
N LEU A 218 9.47 5.20 1.64
CA LEU A 218 10.03 5.98 2.73
C LEU A 218 9.75 7.46 2.54
N LEU A 219 8.85 7.99 3.37
CA LEU A 219 8.95 9.27 4.07
C LEU A 219 7.73 9.34 5.01
N GLY A 220 7.96 8.93 6.25
CA GLY A 220 6.95 8.92 7.32
C GLY A 220 7.61 9.17 8.67
N CYS A 221 8.38 10.24 8.79
CA CYS A 221 8.77 10.80 10.08
C CYS A 221 8.18 12.20 10.18
N HIS A 222 7.18 12.39 11.05
CA HIS A 222 7.22 13.34 12.17
C HIS A 222 5.94 13.20 13.02
N GLY A 223 6.13 13.36 14.34
CA GLY A 223 5.16 13.00 15.37
C GLY A 223 4.16 14.10 15.72
N GLU A 224 2.96 13.67 16.07
CA GLU A 224 2.02 14.39 16.92
C GLU A 224 1.40 13.38 17.89
N THR A 225 1.44 13.71 19.17
CA THR A 225 0.87 12.91 20.25
C THR A 225 -0.57 13.34 20.47
N THR A 226 -1.54 12.61 19.89
CA THR A 226 -2.96 12.77 20.22
C THR A 226 -3.34 11.86 21.39
N ARG A 227 -3.84 12.44 22.48
CA ARG A 227 -4.49 11.70 23.58
C ARG A 227 -6.00 11.76 23.38
N ASP A 228 -6.57 10.68 22.83
CA ASP A 228 -8.02 10.42 22.87
C ASP A 228 -8.32 9.23 23.80
N PRO A 229 -9.40 9.28 24.60
CA PRO A 229 -9.82 8.14 25.42
C PRO A 229 -10.54 7.09 24.54
N PHE A 230 -10.02 5.86 24.54
CA PHE A 230 -10.61 4.73 23.79
C PHE A 230 -11.66 3.99 24.63
N ALA A 231 -12.82 3.70 24.03
CA ALA A 231 -13.74 2.68 24.52
C ALA A 231 -13.50 1.38 23.73
N PRO A 232 -13.34 0.21 24.38
CA PRO A 232 -13.14 -1.06 23.66
C PRO A 232 -14.39 -1.42 22.84
N ALA A 233 -14.18 -1.91 21.61
CA ALA A 233 -15.25 -2.46 20.80
C ALA A 233 -15.82 -3.73 21.47
N PRO A 234 -17.14 -3.85 21.69
CA PRO A 234 -17.71 -4.99 22.43
C PRO A 234 -17.67 -6.34 21.68
N ASP A 235 -17.23 -6.38 20.42
CA ASP A 235 -17.51 -7.48 19.49
C ASP A 235 -16.29 -8.31 19.04
N GLY A 236 -15.10 -8.07 19.60
CA GLY A 236 -13.90 -8.90 19.36
C GLY A 236 -13.43 -8.90 17.89
N ARG A 237 -13.80 -7.91 17.08
CA ARG A 237 -13.40 -7.82 15.67
C ARG A 237 -12.07 -7.10 15.50
N TYR A 238 -11.29 -7.57 14.52
CA TYR A 238 -9.96 -7.06 14.17
C TYR A 238 -10.01 -5.55 13.87
N ASP A 239 -9.44 -4.75 14.77
CA ASP A 239 -9.23 -3.32 14.52
C ASP A 239 -7.86 -3.12 13.87
N SER A 240 -7.89 -2.56 12.66
CA SER A 240 -6.67 -2.19 11.91
C SER A 240 -6.31 -0.72 12.09
N HIS A 241 -7.06 0.01 12.92
CA HIS A 241 -6.75 1.37 13.30
C HIS A 241 -5.68 1.40 14.40
N PRO A 242 -4.59 2.19 14.23
CA PRO A 242 -3.65 2.43 15.31
C PRO A 242 -4.31 3.19 16.49
N PRO A 243 -3.98 2.86 17.75
CA PRO A 243 -3.09 1.77 18.15
C PRO A 243 -3.77 0.41 17.98
N PHE A 244 -3.06 -0.54 17.35
CA PHE A 244 -3.54 -1.90 17.15
C PHE A 244 -3.92 -2.51 18.51
N GLN A 245 -5.21 -2.68 18.76
CA GLN A 245 -5.67 -3.49 19.88
C GLN A 245 -5.71 -4.95 19.42
N PRO A 246 -4.88 -5.82 20.02
CA PRO A 246 -4.95 -7.23 19.71
C PRO A 246 -6.31 -7.76 20.13
N VAL A 247 -7.02 -8.40 19.18
CA VAL A 247 -8.35 -9.01 19.42
C VAL A 247 -8.32 -10.23 20.32
N SER A 248 -7.12 -10.64 20.72
CA SER A 248 -6.86 -11.85 21.45
C SER A 248 -5.55 -11.70 22.22
N ASP A 249 -5.47 -12.26 23.42
CA ASP A 249 -4.24 -12.20 24.21
C ASP A 249 -3.09 -12.94 23.52
N GLN A 250 -3.41 -13.96 22.72
CA GLN A 250 -2.42 -14.68 21.93
C GLN A 250 -1.80 -13.78 20.85
N LEU A 251 -2.62 -13.01 20.14
CA LEU A 251 -2.17 -12.04 19.14
C LEU A 251 -1.42 -10.86 19.76
N ALA A 252 -1.83 -10.42 20.96
CA ALA A 252 -1.11 -9.40 21.73
C ALA A 252 0.34 -9.84 21.97
N ARG A 253 0.50 -11.05 22.52
CA ARG A 253 1.81 -11.65 22.80
C ARG A 253 2.65 -11.85 21.54
N ILE A 254 2.04 -12.23 20.41
CA ILE A 254 2.76 -12.34 19.12
C ILE A 254 3.20 -10.95 18.62
N GLY A 255 2.34 -9.94 18.70
CA GLY A 255 2.65 -8.56 18.30
C GLY A 255 3.84 -7.98 19.06
N GLU A 256 4.03 -8.35 20.33
CA GLU A 256 5.20 -7.98 21.12
C GLU A 256 6.54 -8.50 20.54
N SER A 257 6.51 -9.56 19.73
CA SER A 257 7.69 -10.11 19.06
C SER A 257 8.04 -9.41 17.74
N VAL A 258 7.14 -8.60 17.18
CA VAL A 258 7.37 -7.90 15.91
C VAL A 258 7.92 -6.50 16.18
N LYS A 259 8.93 -6.07 15.40
CA LYS A 259 9.56 -4.76 15.47
C LYS A 259 9.75 -4.16 14.08
N MET A 260 9.97 -2.85 14.01
CA MET A 260 10.35 -2.17 12.77
C MET A 260 11.86 -2.21 12.58
N LEU A 261 12.29 -2.72 11.43
CA LEU A 261 13.67 -2.73 10.94
C LEU A 261 13.84 -1.60 9.92
N SER A 262 14.93 -0.85 10.05
CA SER A 262 15.41 0.06 9.01
C SER A 262 16.76 -0.42 8.49
N SER A 263 16.89 -0.54 7.18
CA SER A 263 18.15 -0.89 6.52
C SER A 263 18.57 0.21 5.55
N ILE A 264 19.82 0.66 5.64
CA ILE A 264 20.37 1.75 4.85
C ILE A 264 21.69 1.30 4.24
N ALA A 265 21.77 1.29 2.91
CA ALA A 265 23.00 1.07 2.15
C ALA A 265 23.56 2.39 1.62
N TYR A 266 24.85 2.63 1.83
CA TYR A 266 25.59 3.80 1.40
C TYR A 266 26.44 3.43 0.18
N TYR A 267 26.31 4.20 -0.89
CA TYR A 267 26.99 3.99 -2.15
C TYR A 267 27.90 5.17 -2.48
N ARG A 268 29.08 4.85 -2.97
CA ARG A 268 29.97 5.79 -3.66
C ARG A 268 29.78 5.63 -5.17
N ASN A 269 29.48 6.72 -5.84
CA ASN A 269 29.16 6.75 -7.26
C ASN A 269 30.31 7.40 -8.04
N TYR A 270 30.82 6.69 -9.03
CA TYR A 270 31.81 7.17 -9.99
C TYR A 270 31.10 7.50 -11.30
N PHE A 271 31.22 8.72 -11.79
CA PHE A 271 30.69 9.12 -13.09
C PHE A 271 31.79 8.99 -14.14
N ILE A 272 31.46 8.37 -15.27
CA ILE A 272 32.41 8.11 -16.35
C ILE A 272 31.92 8.89 -17.58
N PRO A 273 32.69 9.87 -18.07
CA PRO A 273 32.35 10.61 -19.28
C PRO A 273 32.23 9.70 -20.50
N GLN A 274 31.34 10.04 -21.43
CA GLN A 274 31.10 9.25 -22.65
C GLN A 274 32.35 9.11 -23.53
N SER A 275 33.29 10.06 -23.45
CA SER A 275 34.58 10.03 -24.15
C SER A 275 35.46 8.85 -23.75
N GLU A 276 35.32 8.34 -22.52
CA GLU A 276 36.13 7.21 -22.03
C GLU A 276 35.69 5.86 -22.62
N ARG A 277 34.48 5.78 -23.18
CA ARG A 277 33.94 4.58 -23.85
C ARG A 277 34.16 3.28 -23.03
N LEU A 278 33.99 3.36 -21.71
CA LEU A 278 34.24 2.23 -20.81
C LEU A 278 33.09 1.21 -20.87
N THR A 279 33.41 -0.07 -21.07
CA THR A 279 32.43 -1.16 -21.07
C THR A 279 32.41 -1.90 -19.72
N ALA A 280 31.33 -2.64 -19.43
CA ALA A 280 31.17 -3.34 -18.15
C ALA A 280 32.31 -4.31 -17.81
N GLY A 281 32.83 -5.03 -18.80
CA GLY A 281 33.95 -5.97 -18.61
C GLY A 281 35.30 -5.32 -18.32
N ALA A 282 35.42 -4.00 -18.55
CA ALA A 282 36.65 -3.27 -18.32
C ALA A 282 36.71 -2.59 -16.94
N VAL A 283 35.62 -2.59 -16.15
CA VAL A 283 35.59 -1.90 -14.85
C VAL A 283 36.54 -2.58 -13.86
N THR A 284 37.53 -1.81 -13.40
CA THR A 284 38.47 -2.24 -12.35
C THR A 284 38.61 -1.16 -11.29
N PRO A 285 39.01 -1.49 -10.05
CA PRO A 285 39.29 -0.49 -9.02
C PRO A 285 40.29 0.57 -9.46
N ALA A 286 41.31 0.20 -10.26
CA ALA A 286 42.29 1.13 -10.81
C ALA A 286 41.65 2.18 -11.74
N ILE A 287 40.68 1.77 -12.55
CA ILE A 287 39.93 2.69 -13.41
C ILE A 287 39.00 3.57 -12.59
N LEU A 288 38.28 3.01 -11.61
CA LEU A 288 37.41 3.80 -10.73
C LEU A 288 38.18 4.87 -9.94
N ASN A 289 39.42 4.57 -9.52
CA ASN A 289 40.28 5.52 -8.83
C ASN A 289 40.62 6.76 -9.68
N ARG A 290 40.67 6.64 -11.02
CA ARG A 290 40.85 7.80 -11.92
C ARG A 290 39.71 8.80 -11.82
N PHE A 291 38.50 8.35 -11.45
CA PHE A 291 37.29 9.17 -11.33
C PHE A 291 36.92 9.45 -9.86
N SER A 292 37.82 9.12 -8.91
CA SER A 292 37.54 9.21 -7.47
C SER A 292 37.34 10.64 -6.95
N GLY A 293 37.94 11.64 -7.61
CA GLY A 293 37.84 13.06 -7.26
C GLY A 293 36.47 13.69 -7.53
N GLU A 294 35.65 13.06 -8.37
CA GLU A 294 34.28 13.50 -8.71
C GLU A 294 33.21 12.58 -8.13
N ALA A 295 33.59 11.68 -7.21
CA ALA A 295 32.69 10.70 -6.67
C ALA A 295 31.61 11.35 -5.77
N THR A 296 30.36 10.93 -5.93
CA THR A 296 29.24 11.40 -5.11
C THR A 296 28.72 10.28 -4.21
N TYR A 297 28.08 10.64 -3.11
CA TYR A 297 27.52 9.69 -2.15
C TYR A 297 25.99 9.70 -2.21
N THR A 298 25.42 8.50 -2.23
CA THR A 298 23.97 8.31 -2.16
C THR A 298 23.65 7.21 -1.19
N ASN A 299 22.50 7.30 -0.52
CA ASN A 299 21.98 6.20 0.28
C ASN A 299 20.72 5.60 -0.36
N LYS A 300 20.49 4.32 -0.07
CA LYS A 300 19.22 3.65 -0.33
C LYS A 300 18.74 3.08 1.00
N ALA A 301 17.53 3.42 1.38
CA ALA A 301 16.93 2.96 2.61
C ALA A 301 15.68 2.11 2.31
N LEU A 302 15.45 1.10 3.13
CA LEU A 302 14.26 0.27 3.15
C LEU A 302 13.81 0.04 4.60
N ALA A 303 12.50 -0.05 4.81
CA ALA A 303 11.91 -0.36 6.11
C ALA A 303 11.02 -1.59 6.01
N ALA A 304 11.06 -2.45 7.01
CA ALA A 304 10.26 -3.67 7.07
C ALA A 304 9.96 -4.11 8.50
N SER A 305 9.09 -5.10 8.62
CA SER A 305 8.85 -5.79 9.89
C SER A 305 9.89 -6.88 10.12
N VAL A 306 10.32 -7.05 11.36
CA VAL A 306 11.23 -8.11 11.80
C VAL A 306 10.63 -8.83 13.02
N THR A 307 10.79 -10.14 13.09
CA THR A 307 10.29 -10.97 14.19
C THR A 307 11.43 -11.40 15.12
N VAL A 308 11.29 -11.18 16.42
CA VAL A 308 12.25 -11.62 17.44
C VAL A 308 12.08 -13.12 17.66
N LEU A 309 13.06 -13.92 17.25
CA LEU A 309 13.05 -15.37 17.43
C LEU A 309 13.58 -15.79 18.80
N SER A 310 14.59 -15.08 19.31
CA SER A 310 15.23 -15.39 20.59
C SER A 310 15.84 -14.15 21.22
N CYS A 311 15.71 -14.05 22.53
CA CYS A 311 16.43 -13.10 23.37
C CYS A 311 16.88 -13.84 24.62
N ARG A 312 18.20 -13.98 24.81
CA ARG A 312 18.78 -14.66 25.99
C ARG A 312 19.96 -13.87 26.49
N ALA A 313 19.85 -13.35 27.72
CA ALA A 313 20.83 -12.44 28.30
C ALA A 313 21.13 -11.31 27.30
N ARG A 314 22.37 -11.19 26.84
CA ARG A 314 22.82 -10.11 25.95
C ARG A 314 22.69 -10.41 24.46
N LYS A 315 22.07 -11.52 24.05
CA LYS A 315 22.02 -11.95 22.64
C LYS A 315 20.60 -11.90 22.08
N VAL A 316 20.47 -11.38 20.86
CA VAL A 316 19.21 -11.34 20.12
C VAL A 316 19.36 -12.00 18.76
N LEU A 317 18.34 -12.75 18.35
CA LEU A 317 18.18 -13.32 17.01
C LEU A 317 16.83 -12.88 16.44
N LEU A 318 16.83 -12.34 15.22
CA LEU A 318 15.65 -11.82 14.54
C LEU A 318 15.56 -12.33 13.10
N LEU A 319 14.33 -12.37 12.57
CA LEU A 319 13.98 -12.85 11.23
C LEU A 319 13.32 -11.73 10.41
N SER A 320 13.80 -11.51 9.18
CA SER A 320 13.28 -10.54 8.21
C SER A 320 13.20 -11.14 6.80
N SER A 321 12.57 -10.42 5.87
CA SER A 321 12.66 -10.73 4.43
C SER A 321 14.02 -10.33 3.84
N ALA A 322 14.55 -11.15 2.92
CA ALA A 322 15.85 -10.92 2.28
C ALA A 322 15.85 -9.71 1.34
N HIS A 323 14.77 -9.46 0.60
CA HIS A 323 14.69 -8.35 -0.36
C HIS A 323 14.81 -6.95 0.29
N VAL A 324 14.59 -6.84 1.59
CA VAL A 324 14.77 -5.61 2.38
C VAL A 324 16.25 -5.34 2.65
N LEU A 325 17.05 -6.40 2.69
CA LEU A 325 18.45 -6.40 3.13
C LEU A 325 19.43 -6.65 1.98
N ASN A 326 18.94 -7.17 0.85
CA ASN A 326 19.73 -7.53 -0.32
C ASN A 326 20.00 -6.32 -1.22
N PHE A 327 20.80 -5.38 -0.74
CA PHE A 327 21.30 -4.27 -1.55
C PHE A 327 22.44 -4.74 -2.45
N PRO A 328 22.42 -4.45 -3.77
CA PRO A 328 23.49 -4.87 -4.67
C PRO A 328 24.82 -4.23 -4.28
N ASP A 329 25.91 -4.99 -4.33
CA ASP A 329 27.25 -4.48 -3.98
C ASP A 329 27.77 -3.49 -5.02
N THR A 330 27.47 -3.72 -6.29
CA THR A 330 27.80 -2.82 -7.39
C THR A 330 26.60 -2.64 -8.30
N SER A 331 26.31 -1.40 -8.68
CA SER A 331 25.29 -1.07 -9.70
C SER A 331 25.93 -0.31 -10.85
N LEU A 332 25.60 -0.67 -12.08
CA LEU A 332 26.10 -0.02 -13.29
C LEU A 332 24.96 0.75 -13.97
N ALA A 333 25.23 1.98 -14.39
CA ALA A 333 24.36 2.77 -15.24
C ALA A 333 25.04 3.00 -16.58
N PHE A 334 24.31 2.85 -17.68
CA PHE A 334 24.83 2.98 -19.04
C PHE A 334 24.36 4.28 -19.69
N TYR A 335 25.08 4.73 -20.72
CA TYR A 335 24.58 5.74 -21.64
C TYR A 335 23.45 5.16 -22.48
N ALA A 336 22.42 5.94 -22.77
CA ALA A 336 21.33 5.51 -23.64
C ALA A 336 21.70 5.68 -25.11
N GLU A 337 21.30 4.73 -25.96
CA GLU A 337 21.32 4.89 -27.41
C GLU A 337 20.14 5.76 -27.88
N SER A 338 20.11 6.12 -29.17
CA SER A 338 19.06 6.97 -29.76
C SER A 338 17.66 6.38 -29.63
N ASP A 339 17.53 5.07 -29.41
CA ASP A 339 16.29 4.35 -29.20
C ASP A 339 15.90 4.18 -27.71
N GLY A 340 16.71 4.72 -26.79
CA GLY A 340 16.49 4.65 -25.34
C GLY A 340 16.99 3.37 -24.68
N ARG A 341 17.59 2.43 -25.42
CA ARG A 341 18.20 1.22 -24.83
C ARG A 341 19.53 1.54 -24.15
N PRO A 342 19.95 0.74 -23.16
CA PRO A 342 21.29 0.85 -22.59
C PRO A 342 22.32 0.54 -23.67
N GLY A 343 23.14 1.52 -24.01
CA GLY A 343 24.28 1.35 -24.90
C GLY A 343 25.43 0.60 -24.22
N PRO A 344 26.52 0.33 -24.97
CA PRO A 344 27.62 -0.50 -24.48
C PRO A 344 28.50 0.19 -23.43
N PHE A 345 28.36 1.51 -23.26
CA PHE A 345 29.24 2.33 -22.43
C PHE A 345 28.63 2.71 -21.10
N ILE A 346 29.43 2.63 -20.04
CA ILE A 346 29.06 2.97 -18.68
C ILE A 346 29.06 4.49 -18.50
N ARG A 347 27.99 4.98 -17.90
CA ARG A 347 27.81 6.35 -17.40
C ARG A 347 28.15 6.48 -15.93
N ALA A 348 27.82 5.49 -15.11
CA ALA A 348 28.16 5.49 -13.69
C ALA A 348 28.34 4.09 -13.09
N VAL A 349 29.21 4.00 -12.08
CA VAL A 349 29.39 2.82 -11.23
C VAL A 349 29.10 3.22 -9.78
N SER A 350 28.15 2.55 -9.14
CA SER A 350 27.82 2.74 -7.72
C SER A 350 28.33 1.53 -6.93
N VAL A 351 29.28 1.75 -6.02
CA VAL A 351 29.84 0.69 -5.15
C VAL A 351 29.34 0.89 -3.73
N LYS A 352 28.75 -0.15 -3.13
CA LYS A 352 28.26 -0.14 -1.75
C LYS A 352 29.45 -0.15 -0.79
N GLU A 353 29.58 0.89 0.02
CA GLU A 353 30.65 1.00 1.01
C GLU A 353 30.25 0.47 2.38
N LYS A 354 28.99 0.71 2.77
CA LYS A 354 28.46 0.31 4.07
C LYS A 354 26.98 0.00 3.99
N GLN A 355 26.53 -0.95 4.80
CA GLN A 355 25.13 -1.18 5.09
C GLN A 355 24.92 -1.18 6.60
N VAL A 356 23.87 -0.51 7.07
CA VAL A 356 23.47 -0.49 8.48
C VAL A 356 22.05 -1.00 8.59
N ASN A 357 21.83 -1.94 9.49
CA ASN A 357 20.51 -2.50 9.82
C ASN A 357 20.24 -2.20 11.29
N TYR A 358 19.11 -1.57 11.63
CA TYR A 358 18.84 -1.24 13.02
C TYR A 358 17.36 -1.32 13.40
N VAL A 359 17.13 -1.61 14.69
CA VAL A 359 15.82 -1.63 15.34
C VAL A 359 15.85 -0.67 16.52
N ALA A 360 15.06 0.40 16.46
CA ALA A 360 15.17 1.55 17.37
C ALA A 360 14.94 1.23 18.87
N VAL A 361 14.21 0.16 19.20
CA VAL A 361 13.96 -0.24 20.60
C VAL A 361 15.15 -0.95 21.26
N LEU A 362 16.12 -1.42 20.47
CA LEU A 362 17.29 -2.12 20.98
C LEU A 362 18.32 -1.13 21.56
N PRO A 363 19.11 -1.53 22.56
CA PRO A 363 20.15 -0.68 23.15
C PRO A 363 21.28 -0.40 22.15
N GLU A 364 22.16 0.55 22.50
CA GLU A 364 23.41 0.81 21.75
C GLU A 364 23.18 1.19 20.27
N GLY A 365 22.13 1.98 20.02
CA GLY A 365 21.72 2.41 18.67
C GLY A 365 21.00 1.32 17.87
N GLY A 366 20.84 0.12 18.44
CA GLY A 366 20.04 -0.95 17.90
C GLY A 366 20.53 -1.56 16.59
N GLU A 367 21.80 -1.32 16.23
CA GLU A 367 22.42 -1.89 15.04
C GLU A 367 22.53 -3.42 15.17
N LEU A 368 22.28 -4.12 14.06
CA LEU A 368 22.25 -5.57 13.95
C LEU A 368 23.13 -6.03 12.79
N GLU A 369 23.77 -7.19 12.97
CA GLU A 369 24.56 -7.85 11.94
C GLU A 369 23.66 -8.77 11.11
N LEU A 370 23.93 -8.86 9.80
CA LEU A 370 23.31 -9.83 8.92
C LEU A 370 24.06 -11.17 9.06
N LEU A 371 23.44 -12.15 9.70
CA LEU A 371 24.05 -13.45 9.99
C LEU A 371 23.89 -14.44 8.83
N ALA A 372 22.75 -14.39 8.15
CA ALA A 372 22.43 -15.21 6.99
C ALA A 372 21.42 -14.51 6.09
N LEU A 373 21.52 -14.73 4.79
CA LEU A 373 20.58 -14.24 3.79
C LEU A 373 20.40 -15.28 2.69
N ASP A 374 19.15 -15.66 2.43
CA ASP A 374 18.76 -16.48 1.29
C ASP A 374 17.71 -15.71 0.47
N ALA A 375 18.15 -15.21 -0.68
CA ALA A 375 17.29 -14.47 -1.59
C ALA A 375 16.25 -15.37 -2.28
N THR A 376 16.47 -16.69 -2.33
CA THR A 376 15.59 -17.66 -2.98
C THR A 376 14.33 -17.92 -2.17
N THR A 377 14.50 -18.05 -0.85
CA THR A 377 13.39 -18.22 0.10
C THR A 377 12.91 -16.90 0.69
N ASP A 378 13.53 -15.78 0.29
CA ASP A 378 13.29 -14.43 0.80
C ASP A 378 13.44 -14.33 2.33
N VAL A 379 14.45 -15.00 2.88
CA VAL A 379 14.71 -15.07 4.33
C VAL A 379 16.05 -14.44 4.69
N ALA A 380 16.07 -13.66 5.77
CA ALA A 380 17.28 -13.13 6.36
C ALA A 380 17.27 -13.21 7.89
N LEU A 381 18.40 -13.58 8.47
CA LEU A 381 18.63 -13.63 9.91
C LEU A 381 19.53 -12.49 10.34
N LEU A 382 19.09 -11.77 11.36
CA LEU A 382 19.82 -10.67 11.98
C LEU A 382 20.14 -11.02 13.43
N GLY A 383 21.27 -10.58 13.94
CA GLY A 383 21.59 -10.76 15.35
C GLY A 383 22.76 -9.90 15.80
N ARG A 384 22.91 -9.82 17.13
CA ARG A 384 24.03 -9.13 17.78
C ARG A 384 24.12 -9.56 19.25
N THR A 385 25.33 -9.43 19.81
CA THR A 385 25.55 -9.44 21.26
C THR A 385 25.70 -8.00 21.77
N PHE A 386 24.84 -7.60 22.69
CA PHE A 386 24.82 -6.27 23.31
C PHE A 386 25.68 -6.23 24.57
N THR A 387 26.01 -5.04 25.06
CA THR A 387 26.67 -4.86 26.36
C THR A 387 25.65 -4.81 27.51
N SER A 388 24.48 -4.25 27.25
CA SER A 388 23.31 -4.24 28.15
C SER A 388 22.36 -5.41 27.87
N ASP A 389 21.41 -5.69 28.77
CA ASP A 389 20.40 -6.74 28.57
C ASP A 389 19.21 -6.21 27.73
N PRO A 390 19.10 -6.56 26.45
CA PRO A 390 18.00 -6.12 25.59
C PRO A 390 16.66 -6.78 25.94
N CYS A 391 16.66 -7.89 26.69
CA CYS A 391 15.47 -8.71 26.92
C CYS A 391 14.47 -8.07 27.90
N LEU A 392 14.85 -6.98 28.56
CA LEU A 392 13.91 -6.13 29.31
C LEU A 392 12.81 -5.55 28.40
N SER A 393 13.14 -5.27 27.14
CA SER A 393 12.27 -4.58 26.17
C SER A 393 11.74 -5.47 25.04
N LEU A 394 12.17 -6.73 24.98
CA LEU A 394 11.83 -7.67 23.93
C LEU A 394 11.08 -8.88 24.47
N ARG A 395 10.22 -9.43 23.62
CA ARG A 395 9.52 -10.69 23.85
C ARG A 395 9.74 -11.57 22.63
N PRO A 396 10.47 -12.69 22.76
CA PRO A 396 10.61 -13.65 21.67
C PRO A 396 9.25 -14.22 21.27
N LEU A 397 9.12 -14.62 20.00
CA LEU A 397 7.93 -15.28 19.50
C LEU A 397 7.64 -16.55 20.32
N ALA A 398 6.56 -16.53 21.08
CA ALA A 398 6.07 -17.68 21.82
C ALA A 398 5.31 -18.62 20.86
N VAL A 399 5.97 -19.69 20.42
CA VAL A 399 5.31 -20.73 19.62
C VAL A 399 4.41 -21.56 20.54
N VAL A 400 3.10 -21.36 20.44
CA VAL A 400 2.11 -22.18 21.16
C VAL A 400 2.01 -23.53 20.45
N ARG A 401 2.35 -24.60 21.17
CA ARG A 401 2.19 -25.98 20.70
C ARG A 401 0.90 -26.54 21.27
N GLY A 402 0.01 -27.03 20.42
CA GLY A 402 -1.27 -27.61 20.84
C GLY A 402 -2.18 -27.92 19.65
N PRO A 403 -3.36 -28.51 19.89
CA PRO A 403 -4.38 -28.72 18.87
C PRO A 403 -4.79 -27.39 18.22
N ALA A 404 -5.02 -27.39 16.91
CA ALA A 404 -5.45 -26.18 16.18
C ALA A 404 -6.78 -25.60 16.71
N ALA A 405 -7.60 -26.42 17.36
CA ALA A 405 -8.86 -26.01 18.00
C ALA A 405 -8.67 -25.15 19.26
N GLU A 406 -7.48 -25.16 19.87
CA GLU A 406 -7.13 -24.36 21.04
C GLU A 406 -6.46 -23.02 20.65
N LEU A 407 -6.29 -22.76 19.35
CA LEU A 407 -5.74 -21.50 18.84
C LEU A 407 -6.85 -20.49 18.60
N GLU A 408 -6.64 -19.25 19.07
CA GLU A 408 -7.62 -18.18 18.89
C GLU A 408 -7.76 -17.78 17.40
N TRP A 409 -8.91 -17.24 17.00
CA TRP A 409 -9.12 -16.81 15.62
C TRP A 409 -8.19 -15.63 15.28
N GLY A 410 -7.50 -15.71 14.13
CA GLY A 410 -6.48 -14.72 13.74
C GLY A 410 -5.06 -15.08 14.16
N THR A 411 -4.84 -16.10 15.01
CA THR A 411 -3.50 -16.55 15.43
C THR A 411 -2.71 -17.34 14.38
N HIS A 412 -3.14 -17.26 13.11
CA HIS A 412 -2.42 -17.83 11.98
C HIS A 412 -1.26 -16.89 11.68
N VAL A 413 -0.20 -16.97 12.47
CA VAL A 413 1.00 -16.17 12.26
C VAL A 413 1.62 -16.60 10.94
N PHE A 414 1.45 -15.78 9.91
CA PHE A 414 2.38 -15.78 8.79
C PHE A 414 3.72 -15.30 9.34
N VAL A 415 4.62 -16.24 9.63
CA VAL A 415 5.99 -15.98 10.11
C VAL A 415 6.87 -15.33 9.03
N PHE A 416 6.36 -15.24 7.80
CA PHE A 416 7.08 -14.68 6.67
C PHE A 416 6.40 -13.38 6.24
N GLY A 417 7.19 -12.30 6.14
CA GLY A 417 6.79 -11.08 5.44
C GLY A 417 6.31 -11.42 4.03
N TYR A 418 5.62 -10.47 3.38
CA TYR A 418 5.10 -10.66 2.02
C TYR A 418 6.19 -11.28 1.13
N PRO A 419 6.06 -12.56 0.70
CA PRO A 419 7.03 -13.15 -0.21
C PRO A 419 7.05 -12.28 -1.46
N SER A 420 8.24 -12.03 -2.00
CA SER A 420 8.35 -11.51 -3.36
C SER A 420 7.52 -12.41 -4.27
N GLY A 421 6.39 -11.90 -4.76
CA GLY A 421 5.53 -12.66 -5.66
C GLY A 421 6.35 -13.09 -6.87
N LEU A 422 6.61 -14.40 -6.97
CA LEU A 422 6.98 -15.05 -8.22
C LEU A 422 5.76 -15.09 -9.15
#